data_AF-A0A2E7N9Q8-F1
#
_entry.id   AF-A0A2E7N9Q8-F1
#
_cell.length_a   1.000
_cell.length_b   1.000
_cell.length_c   1.000
_cell.angle_alpha   90.00
_cell.angle_beta   90.00
_cell.angle_gamma   90.00
#
_symmetry.space_group_name_H-M   'P 1'
#
loop_
_entity.id
_entity.type
_entity.pdbx_description
1 polymer ?
#
loop_
_entity_poly.entity_id
_entity_poly.type
_entity_poly.pdbx_seq_one_letter_code
_entity_poly.pdbx_strand_id
1 'polypeptide(L)' 'VNINKSLEAKINALKEYKTELRDFPHPRSLKAVELNAKQWGVKMGFEAAEAFKTIRIRT' A
#
# COMPACT_ATOMS: atom_id res chain seq x y z
N VAL A 1 2.53 -1.37 9.58
CA VAL A 1 3.28 -2.63 9.38
C VAL A 1 4.32 -2.40 8.30
N ASN A 2 5.60 -2.75 8.53
CA ASN A 2 6.66 -2.64 7.51
C ASN A 2 6.41 -3.67 6.40
N ILE A 3 6.39 -3.22 5.14
CA ILE A 3 6.18 -4.07 3.96
C ILE A 3 7.31 -3.94 2.92
N ASN A 4 8.51 -3.50 3.30
CA ASN A 4 9.63 -3.32 2.37
C ASN A 4 9.89 -4.59 1.53
N LYS A 5 9.87 -5.76 2.17
CA LYS A 5 10.15 -7.06 1.50
C LYS A 5 8.98 -7.58 0.67
N SER A 6 7.78 -7.04 0.83
CA SER A 6 6.54 -7.57 0.22
C SER A 6 5.82 -6.55 -0.67
N LEU A 7 6.35 -5.34 -0.83
CA LEU A 7 5.74 -4.30 -1.67
C LEU A 7 5.62 -4.76 -3.13
N GLU A 8 6.64 -5.40 -3.68
CA GLU A 8 6.61 -5.90 -5.06
C GLU A 8 5.52 -6.96 -5.26
N ALA A 9 5.44 -7.93 -4.34
CA ALA A 9 4.40 -8.96 -4.36
C ALA A 9 2.98 -8.34 -4.31
N LYS A 10 2.79 -7.30 -3.48
CA LYS A 10 1.52 -6.55 -3.41
C LYS A 10 1.18 -5.87 -4.74
N ILE A 11 2.14 -5.19 -5.37
CA ILE A 11 1.92 -4.51 -6.66
C ILE A 11 1.61 -5.53 -7.76
N ASN A 12 2.32 -6.67 -7.79
CA ASN A 12 2.07 -7.73 -8.76
C ASN A 12 0.69 -8.37 -8.55
N ALA A 13 0.28 -8.62 -7.31
CA ALA A 13 -1.07 -9.10 -7.01
C ALA A 13 -2.16 -8.12 -7.48
N LEU A 14 -1.94 -6.80 -7.36
CA LEU A 14 -2.90 -5.80 -7.84
C LEU A 14 -2.98 -5.72 -9.37
N LYS A 15 -1.91 -6.07 -10.10
CA LYS A 15 -1.90 -6.09 -11.58
C LYS A 15 -2.90 -7.07 -12.17
N GLU A 16 -3.22 -8.15 -11.45
CA GLU A 16 -4.15 -9.17 -11.93
C GLU A 16 -5.60 -8.64 -12.03
N TYR A 17 -5.96 -7.60 -11.27
CA TYR A 17 -7.30 -6.99 -11.27
C TYR A 17 -7.46 -5.93 -12.37
N LYS A 18 -7.25 -6.35 -13.63
CA LYS A 18 -7.18 -5.45 -14.82
C LYS A 18 -8.38 -4.51 -14.96
N THR A 19 -9.58 -4.98 -14.64
CA THR A 19 -10.83 -4.19 -14.76
C THR A 19 -11.02 -3.18 -13.63
N GLU A 20 -10.34 -3.35 -12.50
CA GLU A 20 -10.42 -2.44 -11.36
C GLU A 20 -9.33 -1.36 -11.38
N LEU A 21 -8.21 -1.64 -12.06
CA LEU A 21 -7.14 -0.68 -12.22
C LEU A 21 -7.60 0.56 -12.98
N ARG A 22 -7.06 1.69 -12.57
CA ARG A 22 -7.32 3.01 -13.16
C ARG A 22 -6.00 3.73 -13.36
N ASP A 23 -5.99 4.69 -14.27
CA ASP A 23 -4.83 5.53 -14.49
C ASP A 23 -4.60 6.49 -13.31
N PHE A 24 -3.34 6.84 -13.09
CA PHE A 24 -2.98 7.90 -12.14
C PHE A 24 -3.60 9.22 -12.64
N PRO A 25 -4.23 10.06 -11.78
CA PRO A 25 -4.09 10.14 -10.32
C PRO A 25 -5.10 9.33 -9.49
N HIS A 26 -5.86 8.41 -10.09
CA HIS A 26 -6.84 7.63 -9.34
C HIS A 26 -6.17 6.82 -8.21
N PRO A 27 -6.76 6.73 -7.00
CA PRO A 27 -6.16 6.03 -5.86
C PRO A 27 -5.94 4.53 -6.11
N ARG A 28 -6.71 3.93 -7.03
CA ARG A 28 -6.55 2.53 -7.48
C ARG A 28 -5.53 2.36 -8.62
N SER A 29 -4.79 3.39 -8.99
CA SER A 29 -3.62 3.23 -9.86
C SER A 29 -2.47 2.59 -9.11
N LEU A 30 -1.68 1.75 -9.78
CA LEU A 30 -0.51 1.11 -9.16
C LEU A 30 0.46 2.16 -8.57
N LYS A 31 0.65 3.28 -9.29
CA LYS A 31 1.46 4.41 -8.84
C LYS A 31 0.92 5.03 -7.55
N ALA A 32 -0.38 5.29 -7.46
CA ALA A 32 -0.97 5.84 -6.23
C ALA A 32 -0.86 4.87 -5.06
N VAL A 33 -1.04 3.57 -5.28
CA VAL A 33 -0.87 2.54 -4.24
C VAL A 33 0.57 2.49 -3.73
N GLU A 34 1.55 2.51 -4.63
CA GLU A 34 2.98 2.52 -4.27
C GLU A 34 3.34 3.80 -3.50
N LEU A 35 2.91 4.97 -3.97
CA LEU A 35 3.14 6.25 -3.29
C LEU A 35 2.53 6.28 -1.88
N ASN A 36 1.33 5.74 -1.71
CA ASN A 36 0.68 5.67 -0.41
C ASN A 36 1.48 4.78 0.56
N ALA A 37 1.94 3.62 0.10
CA ALA A 37 2.80 2.73 0.90
C ALA A 37 4.10 3.44 1.31
N LYS A 38 4.75 4.15 0.39
CA LYS A 38 5.96 4.94 0.68
C LYS A 38 5.69 6.08 1.65
N GLN A 39 4.58 6.80 1.49
CA GLN A 39 4.19 7.89 2.38
C GLN A 39 4.02 7.39 3.83
N TRP A 40 3.38 6.25 4.03
CA TRP A 40 3.29 5.63 5.37
C TRP A 40 4.62 5.07 5.84
N GLY A 41 5.45 4.55 4.93
CA GLY A 41 6.82 4.14 5.23
C GLY A 41 7.60 5.28 5.87
N VAL A 42 7.68 6.42 5.18
CA VAL A 42 8.41 7.62 5.65
C VAL A 42 7.92 8.08 7.03
N LYS A 43 6.61 8.08 7.27
CA LYS A 43 6.03 8.43 8.59
C LYS A 43 6.50 7.52 9.74
N MET A 44 6.99 6.32 9.43
CA MET A 44 7.35 5.29 10.41
C MET A 44 8.84 4.87 10.32
N GLY A 45 9.64 5.56 9.51
CA GLY A 45 11.07 5.23 9.32
C GLY A 45 11.33 3.98 8.46
N PHE A 46 10.40 3.62 7.57
CA PHE A 46 10.54 2.51 6.61
C PHE A 46 10.46 3.03 5.17
N GLU A 47 10.86 2.21 4.19
CA GLU A 47 10.69 2.55 2.77
C GLU A 47 9.22 2.41 2.35
N ALA A 48 8.52 1.42 2.89
CA ALA A 48 7.11 1.17 2.64
C ALA A 48 6.42 0.58 3.88
N ALA A 49 5.22 1.08 4.17
CA ALA A 49 4.39 0.56 5.26
C ALA A 49 2.91 0.54 4.89
N GLU A 50 2.17 -0.37 5.51
CA GLU A 50 0.70 -0.36 5.52
C GLU A 50 0.17 0.17 6.84
N ALA A 51 -0.79 1.09 6.74
CA ALA A 51 -1.49 1.67 7.88
C ALA A 51 -2.76 0.88 8.19
N PHE A 52 -3.00 0.65 9.48
CA PHE A 52 -4.18 -0.02 10.01
C PHE A 52 -4.75 0.81 11.16
N LYS A 53 -6.06 0.67 11.40
CA LYS A 53 -6.74 1.24 12.57
C LYS A 53 -7.44 0.11 13.33
N THR A 54 -7.09 -0.04 14.60
CA THR A 54 -7.73 -1.00 15.51
C THR A 54 -8.91 -0.33 16.22
N ILE A 55 -10.10 -0.94 16.17
CA ILE A 55 -11.30 -0.41 16.85
C ILE A 55 -11.42 -0.93 18.29
N ARG A 56 -10.99 -2.17 18.52
CA ARG A 56 -10.97 -2.79 19.84
C ARG A 56 -9.63 -3.47 20.07
N ILE A 57 -8.96 -3.09 21.14
CA ILE A 57 -7.78 -3.78 21.65
C ILE A 57 -8.27 -4.60 22.84
N ARG A 58 -8.04 -5.92 22.82
CA ARG A 58 -8.21 -6.72 24.04
C ARG A 58 -6.99 -6.43 24.91
N THR A 59 -7.25 -5.80 26.04
CA THR A 59 -6.30 -5.73 27.16
C THR A 59 -6.38 -7.03 27.94
#